data_AF-A0A0B1RXS4-F1
#
_entry.id   AF-A0A0B1RXS4-F1
#
_cell.length_a   1.000
_cell.length_b   1.000
_cell.length_c   1.000
_cell.angle_alpha   90.00
_cell.angle_beta   90.00
_cell.angle_gamma   90.00
#
_symmetry.space_group_name_H-M   'P 1'
#
loop_
_entity.id
_entity.type
_entity.pdbx_description
1 polymer ?
#
loop_
_entity_poly.entity_id
_entity_poly.type
_entity_poly.pdbx_seq_one_letter_code
_entity_poly.pdbx_strand_id
1 'polypeptide(L)'
;MWRQVFKKVTVEDIEKFVAQYRGSEEEKEDIIATYNLCEGDMTMIMDSIMGTTYEDEPRIKEFIDKKIKEGVIKETSKYKSSTTKTAITKRRRKAEKEAEEAEEARKELNIDGNKSLQALILSRQADRASNMDSFLDNLASKYGAKGKRAKK
;
A
#
# COMPACT_ATOMS: atom_id res chain seq x y z
N MET A 1 2.51 -11.19 -18.96
CA MET A 1 1.33 -11.93 -18.47
C MET A 1 0.67 -11.24 -17.27
N TRP A 2 1.09 -11.42 -16.01
CA TRP A 2 0.37 -10.84 -14.84
C TRP A 2 0.12 -9.33 -14.95
N ARG A 3 1.16 -8.53 -15.20
CA ARG A 3 1.07 -7.06 -15.30
C ARG A 3 0.20 -6.52 -16.45
N GLN A 4 -0.22 -7.37 -17.39
CA GLN A 4 -1.01 -6.97 -18.57
C GLN A 4 -2.49 -7.36 -18.45
N VAL A 5 -2.81 -8.34 -17.61
CA VAL A 5 -4.18 -8.85 -17.45
C VAL A 5 -4.93 -8.06 -16.37
N PHE A 6 -4.23 -7.45 -15.42
CA PHE A 6 -4.82 -6.63 -14.37
C PHE A 6 -4.68 -5.14 -14.67
N LYS A 7 -5.70 -4.36 -14.28
CA LYS A 7 -5.65 -2.90 -14.33
C LYS A 7 -4.41 -2.40 -13.60
N LYS A 8 -3.70 -1.44 -14.19
CA LYS A 8 -2.62 -0.74 -13.51
C LYS A 8 -3.22 0.09 -12.38
N VAL A 9 -2.77 -0.18 -11.15
CA VAL A 9 -3.13 0.63 -9.98
C VAL A 9 -2.47 2.00 -10.13
N THR A 10 -3.27 3.05 -10.06
CA THR A 10 -2.78 4.44 -10.10
C THR A 10 -2.75 5.05 -8.69
N VAL A 11 -2.13 6.22 -8.56
CA VAL A 11 -2.10 6.93 -7.27
C VAL A 11 -3.52 7.29 -6.84
N GLU A 12 -4.37 7.70 -7.79
CA GLU A 12 -5.77 8.02 -7.54
C GLU A 12 -6.59 6.80 -7.09
N ASP A 13 -6.25 5.61 -7.57
CA ASP A 13 -6.89 4.37 -7.10
C ASP A 13 -6.53 4.10 -5.62
N ILE A 14 -5.28 4.37 -5.22
CA ILE A 14 -4.81 4.21 -3.83
C ILE A 14 -5.49 5.24 -2.93
N GLU A 15 -5.53 6.51 -3.33
CA GLU A 15 -6.16 7.58 -2.56
C GLU A 15 -7.66 7.31 -2.34
N LYS A 16 -8.37 6.85 -3.39
CA LYS A 16 -9.78 6.45 -3.28
C LYS A 16 -9.96 5.29 -2.30
N PHE A 17 -9.10 4.29 -2.37
CA PHE A 17 -9.14 3.16 -1.44
C PHE A 17 -8.92 3.62 0.01
N VAL A 18 -7.87 4.42 0.26
CA VAL A 18 -7.56 4.94 1.60
C VAL A 18 -8.72 5.78 2.14
N ALA A 19 -9.35 6.61 1.30
CA ALA A 19 -10.52 7.40 1.68
C ALA A 19 -11.74 6.53 2.04
N GLN A 20 -11.93 5.38 1.38
CA GLN A 20 -13.00 4.43 1.70
C GLN A 20 -12.70 3.60 2.95
N TYR A 21 -11.44 3.20 3.13
CA TYR A 21 -10.99 2.41 4.28
C TYR A 21 -11.00 3.25 5.56
N ARG A 22 -10.58 4.52 5.49
CA ARG A 22 -10.55 5.41 6.65
C ARG A 22 -11.95 5.63 7.21
N GLY A 23 -12.14 5.30 8.49
CA GLY A 23 -13.39 5.38 9.23
C GLY A 23 -14.36 4.22 8.99
N SER A 24 -14.00 3.27 8.12
CA SER A 24 -14.80 2.07 7.85
C SER A 24 -14.86 1.13 9.07
N GLU A 25 -15.76 0.15 9.02
CA GLU A 25 -15.76 -0.92 10.03
C GLU A 25 -14.52 -1.81 9.90
N GLU A 26 -14.01 -2.02 8.68
CA GLU A 26 -12.79 -2.79 8.42
C GLU A 26 -11.58 -2.17 9.14
N GLU A 27 -11.40 -0.85 9.04
CA GLU A 27 -10.32 -0.15 9.76
C GLU A 27 -10.46 -0.31 11.28
N LYS A 28 -11.68 -0.24 11.82
CA LYS A 28 -11.91 -0.38 13.26
C LYS A 28 -11.56 -1.78 13.76
N GLU A 29 -11.94 -2.80 12.99
CA GLU A 29 -11.60 -4.20 13.27
C GLU A 29 -10.08 -4.40 13.21
N ASP A 30 -9.42 -3.85 12.18
CA ASP A 30 -7.98 -3.91 12.02
C ASP A 30 -7.22 -3.20 13.14
N ILE A 31 -7.69 -2.03 13.60
CA ILE A 31 -7.12 -1.33 14.75
C ILE A 31 -7.18 -2.23 15.99
N ILE A 32 -8.32 -2.88 16.26
CA ILE A 32 -8.49 -3.75 17.43
C ILE A 32 -7.61 -5.00 17.30
N ALA A 33 -7.57 -5.62 16.13
CA ALA A 33 -6.73 -6.78 15.85
C ALA A 33 -5.24 -6.45 16.05
N THR A 34 -4.79 -5.33 15.49
CA THR A 34 -3.41 -4.84 15.61
C THR A 34 -3.08 -4.45 17.05
N TYR A 35 -4.01 -3.81 17.77
CA TYR A 35 -3.82 -3.50 19.18
C TYR A 35 -3.53 -4.75 20.01
N ASN A 36 -4.30 -5.82 19.79
CA ASN A 36 -4.10 -7.08 20.50
C ASN A 36 -2.79 -7.76 20.11
N LEU A 37 -2.40 -7.70 18.83
CA LEU A 37 -1.15 -8.29 18.33
C LEU A 37 0.09 -7.57 18.90
N CYS A 38 0.06 -6.25 18.95
CA CYS A 38 1.18 -5.42 19.36
C CYS A 38 1.13 -5.00 20.84
N GLU A 39 0.20 -5.57 21.62
CA GLU A 39 -0.05 -5.24 23.02
C GLU A 39 -0.23 -3.73 23.25
N GLY A 40 -0.87 -3.04 22.30
CA GLY A 40 -1.13 -1.60 22.36
C GLY A 40 0.07 -0.69 22.09
N ASP A 41 1.18 -1.17 21.51
CA ASP A 41 2.25 -0.27 21.06
C ASP A 41 1.78 0.60 19.88
N MET A 42 1.55 1.89 20.16
CA MET A 42 1.10 2.84 19.15
C MET A 42 2.06 2.97 17.97
N THR A 43 3.36 2.73 18.16
CA THR A 43 4.32 2.80 17.05
C THR A 43 4.05 1.70 16.04
N MET A 44 3.87 0.46 16.52
CA MET A 44 3.55 -0.67 15.64
C MET A 44 2.16 -0.56 15.03
N ILE A 45 1.19 -0.03 15.78
CA ILE A 45 -0.16 0.21 15.27
C ILE A 45 -0.13 1.16 14.07
N MET A 46 0.56 2.29 14.19
CA MET A 46 0.68 3.28 13.12
C MET A 46 1.42 2.74 11.89
N ASP A 47 2.42 1.87 12.09
CA ASP A 47 3.18 1.25 11.00
C ASP A 47 2.41 0.12 10.29
N SER A 48 1.39 -0.46 10.95
CA SER A 48 0.65 -1.63 10.43
C SER A 48 -0.65 -1.26 9.71
N ILE A 49 -1.32 -0.18 10.12
CA ILE A 49 -2.62 0.20 9.55
C ILE A 49 -2.42 0.90 8.21
N MET A 50 -3.15 0.42 7.19
CA MET A 50 -3.05 0.92 5.82
C MET A 50 -3.42 2.40 5.71
N GLY A 51 -2.63 3.15 4.95
CA GLY A 51 -2.92 4.55 4.63
C GLY A 51 -2.83 5.52 5.82
N THR A 52 -2.24 5.08 6.92
CA THR A 52 -2.09 5.89 8.14
C THR A 52 -0.88 6.80 8.02
N THR A 53 -1.05 8.08 8.37
CA THR A 53 0.07 9.01 8.56
C THR A 53 0.15 9.46 10.01
N TYR A 54 1.21 10.17 10.39
CA TYR A 54 1.34 10.72 11.75
C TYR A 54 0.17 11.65 12.13
N GLU A 55 -0.56 12.20 11.16
CA GLU A 55 -1.72 13.07 11.37
C GLU A 55 -2.95 12.30 11.85
N ASP A 56 -3.03 11.00 11.58
CA ASP A 56 -4.13 10.13 11.99
C ASP A 56 -4.01 9.65 13.44
N GLU A 57 -2.82 9.80 14.04
CA GLU A 57 -2.53 9.29 15.38
C GLU A 57 -3.55 9.76 16.44
N PRO A 58 -3.97 11.05 16.49
CA PRO A 58 -4.99 11.51 17.43
C PRO A 58 -6.32 10.79 17.27
N ARG A 59 -6.78 10.56 16.04
CA ARG A 59 -8.05 9.88 15.74
C ARG A 59 -8.01 8.41 16.16
N ILE A 60 -6.92 7.71 15.83
CA ILE A 60 -6.75 6.30 16.19
C ILE A 60 -6.65 6.16 17.72
N LYS A 61 -5.91 7.07 18.37
CA LYS A 61 -5.84 7.13 19.83
C LYS A 61 -7.23 7.31 20.45
N GLU A 62 -8.01 8.28 19.97
CA GLU A 62 -9.37 8.52 20.49
C GLU A 62 -10.27 7.29 20.36
N PHE A 63 -10.17 6.57 19.25
CA PHE A 63 -10.89 5.31 19.04
C PHE A 63 -10.45 4.22 20.03
N ILE A 64 -9.14 4.03 20.22
CA ILE A 64 -8.60 3.06 21.18
C ILE A 64 -9.02 3.42 22.61
N ASP A 65 -8.91 4.70 23.01
CA ASP A 65 -9.35 5.17 24.32
C ASP A 65 -10.83 4.88 24.55
N LYS A 66 -11.68 5.06 23.53
CA LYS A 66 -13.09 4.72 23.59
C LYS A 66 -13.29 3.22 23.80
N LYS A 67 -12.56 2.37 23.07
CA LYS A 67 -12.65 0.91 23.22
C LYS A 67 -12.11 0.38 24.56
N ILE A 68 -11.11 1.06 25.13
CA ILE A 68 -10.64 0.79 26.49
C ILE A 68 -11.73 1.16 27.51
N LYS A 69 -12.37 2.33 27.37
CA LYS A 69 -13.48 2.76 28.25
C LYS A 69 -14.70 1.85 28.17
N GLU A 70 -15.01 1.35 26.97
CA GLU A 70 -16.08 0.36 26.73
C GLU A 70 -15.72 -1.03 27.30
N GLY A 71 -14.46 -1.27 27.68
CA GLY A 71 -13.99 -2.56 28.18
C GLY A 71 -13.78 -3.63 27.10
N VAL A 72 -13.80 -3.24 25.82
CA VAL A 72 -13.60 -4.15 24.68
C VAL A 72 -12.14 -4.60 24.59
N ILE A 73 -11.20 -3.70 24.87
CA ILE A 73 -9.77 -3.97 24.93
C ILE A 73 -9.21 -3.49 26.26
N LYS A 74 -8.15 -4.16 26.73
CA LYS A 74 -7.51 -3.83 28.01
C LYS A 74 -6.41 -2.81 27.80
N GLU A 75 -6.36 -1.82 28.68
CA GLU A 75 -5.25 -0.88 28.71
C GLU A 75 -3.94 -1.58 29.09
N THR A 76 -2.93 -1.47 28.25
CA THR A 76 -1.61 -2.08 28.47
C THR A 76 -0.57 -1.05 28.93
N SER A 77 0.52 -1.53 29.54
CA SER A 77 1.65 -0.65 29.89
C SER A 77 2.31 -0.04 28.65
N LYS A 78 2.42 -0.81 27.56
CA LYS A 78 3.01 -0.35 26.30
C LYS A 78 2.19 0.76 25.67
N TYR A 79 0.87 0.66 25.72
CA TYR A 79 -0.03 1.73 25.30
C TYR A 79 0.27 3.01 26.08
N LYS A 80 0.25 2.98 27.42
CA LYS A 80 0.57 4.15 28.24
C LYS A 80 1.90 4.82 27.87
N SER A 81 2.96 4.03 27.72
CA SER A 81 4.29 4.57 27.37
C SER A 81 4.34 5.14 25.95
N SER A 82 3.68 4.48 25.00
CA SER A 82 3.74 4.84 23.58
C SER A 82 2.81 6.01 23.22
N THR A 83 1.81 6.33 24.05
CA THR A 83 0.89 7.46 23.83
C THR A 83 1.27 8.74 24.59
N THR A 84 2.47 8.79 25.20
CA THR A 84 2.96 10.01 25.86
C THR A 84 3.25 11.12 24.83
N LYS A 85 3.03 12.40 25.20
CA LYS A 85 3.30 13.55 24.31
C LYS A 85 4.70 13.50 23.67
N THR A 86 5.70 13.05 24.43
CA THR A 86 7.08 12.89 23.96
C THR A 86 7.19 11.81 22.88
N ALA A 87 6.53 10.66 23.08
CA ALA A 87 6.51 9.58 22.09
C ALA A 87 5.79 10.00 20.79
N ILE A 88 4.64 10.67 20.91
CA ILE A 88 3.90 11.22 19.76
C ILE A 88 4.78 12.20 18.97
N THR A 89 5.38 13.18 19.67
CA THR A 89 6.25 14.19 19.03
C THR A 89 7.48 13.55 18.38
N LYS A 90 8.05 12.52 19.02
CA LYS A 90 9.18 11.77 18.47
C LYS A 90 8.81 11.05 17.18
N ARG A 91 7.64 10.39 17.13
CA ARG A 91 7.14 9.76 15.89
C ARG A 91 6.91 10.79 14.79
N ARG A 92 6.27 11.91 15.10
CA ARG A 92 6.06 12.99 14.12
C ARG A 92 7.38 13.50 13.53
N ARG A 93 8.37 13.83 14.38
CA ARG A 93 9.69 14.29 13.91
C ARG A 93 10.41 13.25 13.07
N LYS A 94 10.28 11.97 13.41
CA LYS A 94 10.85 10.88 12.61
C LYS A 94 10.22 10.84 11.22
N ALA A 95 8.89 10.91 11.14
CA ALA A 95 8.17 10.92 9.86
C ALA A 95 8.50 12.17 9.02
N GLU A 96 8.61 13.35 9.63
CA GLU A 96 9.04 14.59 8.96
C GLU A 96 10.44 14.44 8.36
N LYS A 97 11.40 13.87 9.12
CA LYS A 97 12.77 13.63 8.65
C LYS A 97 12.83 12.61 7.51
N GLU A 98 12.08 11.52 7.61
CA GLU A 98 12.00 10.49 6.55
C GLU A 98 11.39 11.07 5.26
N ALA A 99 10.43 11.98 5.37
CA ALA A 99 9.86 12.68 4.21
C ALA A 99 10.88 13.60 3.53
N GLU A 100 11.69 14.33 4.30
CA GLU A 100 12.78 15.17 3.80
C GLU A 100 13.85 14.31 3.09
N GLU A 101 14.31 13.23 3.71
CA GLU A 101 15.26 12.30 3.12
C GLU A 101 14.74 11.65 1.82
N ALA A 102 13.43 11.32 1.78
CA ALA A 102 12.80 10.79 0.57
C ALA A 102 12.74 11.83 -0.57
N GLU A 103 12.52 13.12 -0.25
CA GLU A 103 12.55 14.20 -1.23
C GLU A 103 13.98 14.43 -1.77
N GLU A 104 14.99 14.42 -0.90
CA GLU A 104 16.40 14.50 -1.28
C GLU A 104 16.80 13.34 -2.20
N ALA A 105 16.50 12.11 -1.80
CA ALA A 105 16.76 10.92 -2.62
C ALA A 105 16.03 11.00 -3.99
N ARG A 106 14.80 11.52 -4.03
CA ARG A 106 14.05 11.74 -5.28
C ARG A 106 14.76 12.74 -6.19
N LYS A 107 15.33 13.81 -5.63
CA LYS A 107 16.13 14.82 -6.36
C LYS A 107 17.44 14.21 -6.88
N GLU A 108 18.17 13.47 -6.05
CA GLU A 108 19.43 12.81 -6.42
C GLU A 108 19.24 11.81 -7.55
N LEU A 109 18.19 11.00 -7.50
CA LEU A 109 17.85 10.02 -8.53
C LEU A 109 17.37 10.68 -9.84
N ASN A 110 17.17 12.01 -9.85
CA ASN A 110 16.71 12.80 -10.99
C ASN A 110 15.51 12.14 -11.72
N ILE A 111 14.56 11.61 -10.93
CA ILE A 111 13.40 10.87 -11.43
C ILE A 111 12.59 11.74 -12.42
N ASP A 112 12.58 13.06 -12.21
CA ASP A 112 11.87 14.01 -13.07
C ASP A 112 12.65 14.43 -14.33
N GLY A 113 13.99 14.32 -14.32
CA GLY A 113 14.84 14.84 -15.40
C GLY A 113 15.27 13.81 -16.43
N ASN A 114 15.30 12.51 -16.11
CA ASN A 114 15.84 11.48 -17.01
C ASN A 114 14.81 10.93 -18.01
N LYS A 115 14.21 11.83 -18.80
CA LYS A 115 13.14 11.53 -19.79
C LYS A 115 13.56 10.52 -20.84
N SER A 116 14.85 10.46 -21.22
CA SER A 116 15.34 9.53 -22.25
C SER A 116 15.35 8.08 -21.76
N LEU A 117 15.80 7.83 -20.53
CA LEU A 117 15.80 6.50 -19.93
C LEU A 117 14.37 6.02 -19.67
N GLN A 118 13.51 6.91 -19.17
CA GLN A 118 12.09 6.62 -18.97
C GLN A 118 11.41 6.23 -20.29
N ALA A 119 11.67 6.96 -21.38
CA ALA A 119 11.16 6.64 -22.71
C ALA A 119 11.65 5.27 -23.21
N LEU A 120 12.93 4.94 -23.02
CA LEU A 120 13.48 3.63 -23.39
C LEU A 120 12.85 2.48 -22.58
N ILE A 121 12.59 2.69 -21.29
CA ILE A 121 11.91 1.69 -20.44
C ILE A 121 10.47 1.48 -20.91
N LEU A 122 9.74 2.56 -21.20
CA LEU A 122 8.36 2.49 -21.70
C LEU A 122 8.28 1.78 -23.06
N SER A 123 9.19 2.10 -23.99
CA SER A 123 9.29 1.42 -25.29
C SER A 123 9.49 -0.09 -25.11
N ARG A 124 10.46 -0.50 -24.27
CA ARG A 124 10.71 -1.93 -24.00
C ARG A 124 9.53 -2.63 -23.35
N GLN A 125 8.74 -1.93 -22.54
CA GLN A 125 7.52 -2.49 -21.95
C GLN A 125 6.45 -2.73 -23.02
N ALA A 126 6.28 -1.81 -23.97
CA ALA A 126 5.38 -1.98 -25.10
C ALA A 126 5.82 -3.12 -26.02
N ASP A 127 7.12 -3.24 -26.31
CA ASP A 127 7.67 -4.34 -27.12
C ASP A 127 7.43 -5.71 -26.46
N ARG A 128 7.60 -5.80 -25.13
CA ARG A 128 7.28 -7.03 -24.39
C ARG A 128 5.79 -7.36 -24.44
N ALA A 129 4.92 -6.35 -24.57
CA ALA A 129 3.50 -6.56 -24.67
C ALA A 129 3.09 -7.15 -26.02
N SER A 130 3.57 -6.58 -27.14
CA SER A 130 3.26 -7.10 -28.49
C SER A 130 3.84 -8.50 -28.74
N ASN A 131 5.03 -8.78 -28.20
CA ASN A 131 5.64 -10.12 -28.27
C ASN A 131 4.81 -11.18 -27.53
N MET A 132 3.99 -10.79 -26.53
CA MET A 132 3.11 -11.70 -25.83
C MET A 132 1.91 -12.12 -26.68
N ASP A 133 1.29 -11.20 -27.43
CA ASP A 133 0.18 -11.52 -28.34
C ASP A 133 0.63 -12.54 -29.38
N SER A 134 1.82 -12.31 -29.96
CA SER A 134 2.45 -13.25 -30.88
C SER A 134 2.73 -14.63 -30.26
N PHE A 135 3.09 -14.69 -28.96
CA PHE A 135 3.29 -15.95 -28.25
C PHE A 135 1.97 -16.71 -28.02
N LEU A 136 0.91 -16.00 -27.60
CA LEU A 136 -0.42 -16.59 -27.39
C LEU A 136 -1.05 -17.06 -28.69
N ASP A 137 -0.89 -16.31 -29.79
CA ASP A 137 -1.36 -16.71 -31.13
C ASP A 137 -0.67 -17.99 -31.62
N ASN A 138 0.64 -18.14 -31.36
CA ASN A 138 1.37 -19.36 -31.68
C ASN A 138 0.90 -20.55 -30.82
N LEU A 139 0.63 -20.32 -29.53
CA LEU A 139 0.09 -21.36 -28.65
C LEU A 139 -1.33 -21.77 -29.08
N ALA A 140 -2.18 -20.81 -29.40
CA ALA A 140 -3.53 -21.02 -29.92
C ALA A 140 -3.51 -21.74 -31.26
N SER A 141 -2.58 -21.42 -32.15
CA SER A 141 -2.44 -22.11 -33.44
C SER A 141 -2.00 -23.57 -33.27
N LYS A 142 -1.08 -23.83 -32.34
CA LYS A 142 -0.54 -25.18 -32.09
C LYS A 142 -1.53 -26.10 -31.37
N TYR A 143 -2.33 -25.57 -30.43
CA TYR A 143 -3.19 -26.37 -29.57
C TYR A 143 -4.70 -26.15 -29.80
N GLY A 144 -5.10 -25.01 -30.35
CA GLY A 144 -6.50 -24.68 -30.68
C GLY A 144 -6.97 -25.24 -32.03
N ALA A 145 -6.07 -25.65 -32.92
CA ALA A 145 -6.41 -26.26 -34.21
C ALA A 145 -6.71 -27.77 -34.17
N LYS A 146 -7.06 -28.34 -33.01
CA LYS A 146 -7.60 -29.72 -32.94
C LYS A 146 -9.11 -29.72 -33.19
N GLY A 147 -9.52 -29.44 -34.42
CA GLY A 147 -10.94 -29.49 -34.79
C GLY A 147 -11.28 -29.43 -36.29
N LYS A 148 -10.31 -29.16 -37.16
CA LYS A 148 -10.55 -29.15 -38.62
C LYS A 148 -9.61 -30.13 -39.32
N ARG A 149 -9.83 -31.42 -39.12
CA ARG A 149 -9.28 -32.47 -40.00
C ARG A 149 -10.43 -33.12 -40.77
N ALA A 150 -10.53 -32.71 -42.04
CA ALA A 150 -11.07 -33.37 -43.22
C ALA A 150 -12.34 -34.25 -43.06
N LYS A 151 -13.44 -33.82 -43.72
CA LYS A 151 -14.38 -34.76 -44.34
C LYS A 151 -14.15 -34.72 -45.85
N LYS A 152 -13.74 -35.88 -46.37
CA LYS A 152 -13.74 -36.23 -47.78
C LYS A 152 -15.18 -36.55 -48.21
#